data_AF-A0A8K2A0B6-F1
#
_entry.id   AF-A0A8K2A0B6-F1
#
_cell.length_a   1.000
_cell.length_b   1.000
_cell.length_c   1.000
_cell.angle_alpha   90.00
_cell.angle_beta   90.00
_cell.angle_gamma   90.00
#
_symmetry.space_group_name_H-M   'P 1'
#
loop_
_entity.id
_entity.type
_entity.pdbx_description
1 polymer ?
#
loop_
_entity_poly.entity_id
_entity_poly.type
_entity_poly.pdbx_seq_one_letter_code
_entity_poly.pdbx_strand_id
1 'polypeptide(L)'
;MITRENLIYSASAAARILGIIYGHSRIVVREWFAVVWVWVPGHRPRFMSKAVFKRHFVERRKAAARALRVTQHIMDSTSFTVRNEEKGSTYIVQTVPAGLICQCEDYRNQVQFLGHGCCKHNYAVLNHLGFNSLSSYLNAAKAGTPIGALAA
;
A
#
# COMPACT_ATOMS: atom_id res chain seq x y z
N MET A 1 -11.63 0.44 13.63
CA MET A 1 -12.11 -0.65 12.75
C MET A 1 -11.96 -0.20 11.30
N ILE A 2 -11.33 -1.03 10.45
CA ILE A 2 -11.17 -0.74 9.02
C ILE A 2 -12.43 -1.23 8.29
N THR A 3 -12.98 -0.40 7.42
CA THR A 3 -14.12 -0.69 6.54
C THR A 3 -13.72 -0.45 5.10
N ARG A 4 -14.53 -0.93 4.16
CA ARG A 4 -14.30 -0.72 2.72
C ARG A 4 -14.18 0.75 2.36
N GLU A 5 -15.02 1.59 2.95
CA GLU A 5 -15.10 3.03 2.70
C GLU A 5 -13.86 3.74 3.27
N ASN A 6 -13.41 3.34 4.47
CA ASN A 6 -12.34 4.04 5.18
C ASN A 6 -10.93 3.57 4.81
N LEU A 7 -10.79 2.42 4.13
CA LEU A 7 -9.49 1.88 3.74
C LEU A 7 -8.69 2.88 2.88
N ILE A 8 -9.34 3.44 1.84
CA ILE A 8 -8.75 4.41 0.93
C ILE A 8 -9.18 5.84 1.31
N TYR A 9 -10.47 6.04 1.61
CA TYR A 9 -11.07 7.36 1.81
C TYR A 9 -11.25 7.70 3.30
N SER A 10 -10.18 7.56 4.09
CA SER A 10 -10.23 7.91 5.53
C SER A 10 -10.02 9.40 5.80
N ALA A 11 -10.54 9.85 6.95
CA ALA A 11 -10.22 11.15 7.54
C ALA A 11 -8.71 11.38 7.70
N SER A 12 -7.97 10.34 8.09
CA SER A 12 -6.51 10.43 8.19
C SER A 12 -5.81 10.65 6.84
N ALA A 13 -6.32 10.05 5.76
CA ALA A 13 -5.82 10.30 4.42
C ALA A 13 -6.14 11.73 3.97
N ALA A 14 -7.38 12.19 4.19
CA ALA A 14 -7.80 13.55 3.88
C ALA A 14 -6.93 14.60 4.61
N ALA A 15 -6.68 14.41 5.90
CA ALA A 15 -5.83 15.29 6.70
C ALA A 15 -4.43 15.48 6.08
N ARG A 16 -3.80 14.36 5.71
CA ARG A 16 -2.45 14.36 5.13
C ARG A 16 -2.41 15.00 3.75
N ILE A 17 -3.41 14.75 2.92
CA ILE A 17 -3.50 15.36 1.59
C ILE A 17 -3.71 16.88 1.71
N LEU A 18 -4.45 17.33 2.71
CA LEU A 18 -4.70 18.74 2.98
C LEU A 18 -3.59 19.44 3.78
N GLY A 19 -2.58 18.70 4.25
CA GLY A 19 -1.51 19.25 5.10
C GLY A 19 -1.96 19.64 6.51
N ILE A 20 -3.05 19.06 7.01
CA ILE A 20 -3.64 19.38 8.31
C ILE A 20 -3.10 18.42 9.38
N ILE A 21 -2.67 18.96 10.52
CA ILE A 21 -2.19 18.17 11.64
C ILE A 21 -3.35 17.38 12.24
N TYR A 22 -3.25 16.05 12.17
CA TYR A 22 -4.26 15.12 12.67
C TYR A 22 -4.29 15.16 14.20
N GLY A 23 -5.35 15.70 14.79
CA GLY A 23 -5.52 15.79 16.24
C GLY A 23 -6.30 17.02 16.71
N HIS A 24 -6.21 18.14 15.98
CA HIS A 24 -6.86 19.40 16.36
C HIS A 24 -8.23 19.64 15.70
N SER A 25 -8.62 18.81 14.72
CA SER A 25 -9.82 19.08 13.92
C SER A 25 -10.59 17.82 13.59
N ARG A 26 -11.91 17.87 13.79
CA ARG A 26 -12.84 16.81 13.42
C ARG A 26 -13.03 16.81 11.90
N ILE A 27 -12.28 15.97 11.20
CA ILE A 27 -12.41 15.84 9.74
C ILE A 27 -13.53 14.86 9.42
N VAL A 28 -14.51 15.30 8.63
CA VAL A 28 -15.59 14.45 8.13
C VAL A 28 -15.33 14.13 6.67
N VAL A 29 -15.39 12.84 6.34
CA VAL A 29 -15.20 12.35 4.97
C VAL A 29 -16.42 11.55 4.56
N ARG A 30 -16.95 11.83 3.37
CA ARG A 30 -18.05 11.08 2.75
C ARG A 30 -17.69 10.73 1.32
N GLU A 31 -17.76 9.45 0.98
CA GLU A 31 -17.57 8.97 -0.38
C GLU A 31 -18.82 9.22 -1.21
N TRP A 32 -18.67 9.84 -2.39
CA TRP A 32 -19.72 10.03 -3.40
C TRP A 32 -19.31 9.29 -4.68
N PHE A 33 -20.16 9.28 -5.71
CA PHE A 33 -19.92 8.49 -6.94
C PHE A 33 -18.53 8.74 -7.55
N ALA A 34 -18.22 9.99 -7.94
CA ALA A 34 -16.95 10.36 -8.58
C ALA A 34 -15.92 11.02 -7.66
N VAL A 35 -16.36 11.55 -6.52
CA VAL A 35 -15.58 12.42 -5.63
C VAL A 35 -15.71 12.00 -4.18
N VAL A 36 -14.85 12.55 -3.34
CA VAL A 36 -14.91 12.43 -1.89
C VAL A 36 -15.17 13.83 -1.34
N TRP A 37 -16.29 13.98 -0.64
CA TRP A 37 -16.60 15.21 0.07
C TRP A 37 -15.84 15.22 1.40
N VAL A 38 -15.08 16.29 1.64
CA VAL A 38 -14.27 16.49 2.83
C VAL A 38 -14.67 17.81 3.48
N TRP A 39 -14.97 17.75 4.77
CA TRP A 39 -15.23 18.93 5.57
C TRP A 39 -14.34 18.98 6.80
N VAL A 40 -13.80 20.17 7.04
CA VAL A 40 -12.94 20.49 8.18
C VAL A 40 -13.53 21.75 8.83
N PRO A 41 -13.77 21.75 10.16
CA PRO A 41 -14.23 22.93 10.89
C PRO A 41 -13.33 24.15 10.61
N GLY A 42 -13.93 25.31 10.42
CA GLY A 42 -13.21 26.55 10.08
C GLY A 42 -12.81 26.69 8.61
N HIS A 43 -13.03 25.67 7.77
CA HIS A 43 -12.74 25.72 6.34
C HIS A 43 -13.99 25.45 5.49
N ARG A 44 -13.99 25.97 4.26
CA ARG A 44 -15.02 25.65 3.26
C ARG A 44 -14.94 24.15 2.89
N PRO A 45 -16.07 23.42 2.84
CA PRO A 45 -16.07 22.04 2.36
C PRO A 45 -15.47 21.92 0.97
N ARG A 46 -14.78 20.80 0.68
CA ARG A 46 -14.12 20.55 -0.60
C ARG A 46 -14.53 19.21 -1.17
N PHE A 47 -14.71 19.17 -2.48
CA PHE A 47 -14.77 17.92 -3.23
C PHE A 47 -13.38 17.58 -3.74
N MET A 48 -12.92 16.38 -3.44
CA MET A 48 -11.62 15.86 -3.86
C MET A 48 -11.83 14.67 -4.78
N SER A 49 -11.04 14.56 -5.84
CA SER A 49 -11.16 13.40 -6.72
C SER A 49 -10.69 12.12 -6.01
N LYS A 50 -11.35 10.99 -6.30
CA LYS A 50 -10.93 9.68 -5.78
C LYS A 50 -9.50 9.32 -6.20
N ALA A 51 -9.06 9.80 -7.37
CA ALA A 51 -7.71 9.61 -7.86
C ALA A 51 -6.64 10.15 -6.91
N VAL A 52 -6.88 11.30 -6.28
CA VAL A 52 -5.96 11.91 -5.31
C VAL A 52 -5.78 11.01 -4.08
N PHE A 53 -6.87 10.43 -3.57
CA PHE A 53 -6.82 9.48 -2.44
C PHE A 53 -6.10 8.17 -2.82
N LYS A 54 -6.40 7.59 -3.99
CA LYS A 54 -5.74 6.38 -4.48
C LYS A 54 -4.24 6.60 -4.65
N ARG A 55 -3.83 7.73 -5.25
CA ARG A 55 -2.42 8.10 -5.38
C ARG A 55 -1.75 8.22 -4.01
N HIS A 56 -2.35 8.99 -3.08
CA HIS A 56 -1.81 9.11 -1.73
C HIS A 56 -1.72 7.76 -1.00
N PHE A 57 -2.70 6.87 -1.18
CA PHE A 57 -2.72 5.52 -0.59
C PHE A 57 -1.53 4.67 -1.04
N VAL A 58 -1.19 4.74 -2.34
CA VAL A 58 -0.03 4.05 -2.93
C VAL A 58 1.27 4.69 -2.49
N GLU A 59 1.41 6.01 -2.64
CA GLU A 59 2.64 6.74 -2.29
C GLU A 59 3.01 6.56 -0.83
N ARG A 60 2.04 6.60 0.08
CA ARG A 60 2.29 6.36 1.51
C ARG A 60 2.85 4.97 1.77
N ARG A 61 2.36 3.94 1.07
CA ARG A 61 2.84 2.56 1.24
C ARG A 61 4.22 2.36 0.63
N LYS A 62 4.47 2.96 -0.54
CA LYS A 62 5.81 3.01 -1.13
C LYS A 62 6.81 3.71 -0.21
N ALA A 63 6.44 4.86 0.34
CA ALA A 63 7.29 5.59 1.29
C ALA A 63 7.57 4.75 2.55
N ALA A 64 6.54 4.13 3.13
CA ALA A 64 6.69 3.26 4.30
C ALA A 64 7.49 1.98 4.01
N ALA A 65 7.56 1.53 2.76
CA ALA A 65 8.34 0.37 2.35
C ALA A 65 9.85 0.63 2.34
N ARG A 66 10.28 1.88 2.15
CA ARG A 66 11.72 2.25 2.08
C ARG A 66 12.47 2.00 3.39
N ALA A 67 11.77 2.02 4.52
CA ALA A 67 12.34 1.76 5.83
C ALA A 67 12.37 0.25 6.19
N LEU A 68 11.97 -0.63 5.27
CA LEU A 68 11.91 -2.07 5.52
C LEU A 68 13.11 -2.77 4.90
N ARG A 69 13.66 -3.73 5.64
CA ARG A 69 14.73 -4.60 5.14
C ARG A 69 14.14 -5.88 4.59
N VAL A 70 14.59 -6.28 3.40
CA VAL A 70 14.13 -7.49 2.72
C VAL A 70 15.29 -8.48 2.65
N THR A 71 15.02 -9.74 2.98
CA THR A 71 15.95 -10.85 2.84
C THR A 71 15.25 -12.00 2.11
N GLN A 72 15.80 -12.44 0.98
CA GLN A 72 15.31 -13.61 0.26
C GLN A 72 15.72 -14.91 0.97
N HIS A 73 14.86 -15.92 0.94
CA HIS A 73 15.17 -17.23 1.53
C HIS A 73 16.13 -18.01 0.62
N ILE A 74 17.19 -18.59 1.18
CA ILE A 74 18.23 -19.30 0.40
C ILE A 74 17.66 -20.56 -0.29
N MET A 75 16.73 -21.25 0.37
CA MET A 75 16.15 -22.50 -0.13
C MET A 75 14.87 -22.29 -0.96
N ASP A 76 14.30 -21.08 -0.95
CA ASP A 76 13.07 -20.74 -1.67
C ASP A 76 13.18 -19.33 -2.23
N SER A 77 13.52 -19.27 -3.52
CA SER A 77 13.68 -17.99 -4.24
C SER A 77 12.37 -17.21 -4.39
N THR A 78 11.22 -17.82 -4.11
CA THR A 78 9.91 -17.15 -4.16
C THR A 78 9.50 -16.51 -2.85
N SER A 79 10.21 -16.80 -1.75
CA SER A 79 9.88 -16.38 -0.39
C SER A 79 10.86 -15.33 0.14
N PHE A 80 10.30 -14.29 0.77
CA PHE A 80 11.04 -13.15 1.30
C PHE A 80 10.61 -12.85 2.73
N THR A 81 11.59 -12.63 3.59
CA THR A 81 11.39 -12.06 4.92
C THR A 81 11.51 -10.55 4.84
N VAL A 82 10.46 -9.84 5.25
CA VAL A 82 10.43 -8.37 5.34
C VAL A 82 10.42 -7.96 6.82
N ARG A 83 11.49 -7.28 7.26
CA ARG A 83 11.67 -6.84 8.64
C ARG A 83 11.51 -5.33 8.74
N ASN A 84 10.74 -4.91 9.74
CA ASN A 84 10.75 -3.53 10.23
C ASN A 84 11.69 -3.48 11.45
N GLU A 85 12.87 -2.89 11.27
CA GLU A 85 13.88 -2.83 12.34
C GLU A 85 13.45 -1.93 13.50
N GLU A 86 12.77 -0.82 13.22
CA GLU A 86 12.25 0.12 14.22
C GLU A 86 11.22 -0.52 15.16
N LYS A 87 10.34 -1.38 14.61
CA LYS A 87 9.25 -2.02 15.38
C LYS A 87 9.56 -3.45 15.82
N GLY A 88 10.69 -4.02 15.40
CA GLY A 88 11.01 -5.42 15.64
C GLY A 88 10.03 -6.43 15.01
N SER A 89 9.17 -6.01 14.08
CA SER A 89 8.15 -6.87 13.46
C SER A 89 8.65 -7.49 12.16
N THR A 90 8.26 -8.73 11.88
CA THR A 90 8.65 -9.48 10.69
C THR A 90 7.44 -10.04 9.97
N TYR A 91 7.45 -10.02 8.64
CA TYR A 91 6.41 -10.60 7.81
C TYR A 91 7.01 -11.39 6.66
N ILE A 92 6.34 -12.47 6.25
CA ILE A 92 6.69 -13.23 5.05
C ILE A 92 5.88 -12.69 3.87
N VAL A 93 6.56 -12.51 2.75
CA VAL A 93 5.98 -12.17 1.45
C VAL A 93 6.39 -13.25 0.46
N GLN A 94 5.40 -13.82 -0.22
CA GLN A 94 5.62 -14.82 -1.26
C GLN A 94 5.27 -14.23 -2.62
N THR A 95 6.13 -14.47 -3.60
CA THR A 95 5.89 -14.14 -5.01
C THR A 95 5.14 -15.28 -5.69
N VAL A 96 4.13 -14.94 -6.50
CA VAL A 96 3.34 -15.89 -7.28
C VAL A 96 3.10 -15.31 -8.68
N PRO A 97 2.78 -16.12 -9.70
CA PRO A 97 2.54 -15.60 -11.05
C PRO A 97 1.47 -14.50 -11.12
N ALA A 98 0.49 -14.54 -10.21
CA ALA A 98 -0.60 -13.57 -10.12
C ALA A 98 -0.28 -12.32 -9.27
N GLY A 99 0.91 -12.22 -8.64
CA GLY A 99 1.27 -11.09 -7.79
C GLY A 99 2.12 -11.45 -6.56
N LEU A 100 1.88 -10.76 -5.45
CA LEU A 100 2.60 -10.97 -4.19
C LEU A 100 1.61 -11.18 -3.05
N ILE A 101 1.84 -12.18 -2.22
CA ILE A 101 1.01 -12.54 -1.08
C ILE A 101 1.73 -12.18 0.21
N CYS A 102 1.06 -11.47 1.12
CA CYS A 102 1.61 -11.10 2.42
C CYS A 102 0.66 -11.48 3.56
N GLN A 103 1.21 -11.89 4.69
CA GLN A 103 0.43 -12.30 5.86
C GLN A 103 -0.06 -11.12 6.74
N CYS A 104 0.35 -9.89 6.43
CA CYS A 104 0.00 -8.73 7.24
C CYS A 104 -1.50 -8.37 7.14
N GLU A 105 -2.01 -7.72 8.17
CA GLU A 105 -3.42 -7.31 8.25
C GLU A 105 -3.80 -6.31 7.14
N ASP A 106 -2.91 -5.36 6.80
CA ASP A 106 -3.14 -4.39 5.71
C ASP A 106 -3.34 -5.09 4.35
N TYR A 107 -2.59 -6.16 4.08
CA TYR A 107 -2.77 -6.95 2.85
C TYR A 107 -4.12 -7.67 2.86
N ARG A 108 -4.45 -8.34 3.96
CA ARG A 108 -5.74 -9.04 4.11
C ARG A 108 -6.93 -8.11 3.91
N ASN A 109 -6.91 -6.94 4.56
CA ASN A 109 -7.94 -5.92 4.39
C ASN A 109 -8.05 -5.45 2.94
N GLN A 110 -6.93 -5.23 2.25
CA GLN A 110 -6.96 -4.84 0.84
C GLN A 110 -7.56 -5.93 -0.05
N VAL A 111 -7.15 -7.19 0.12
CA VAL A 111 -7.72 -8.31 -0.65
C VAL A 111 -9.22 -8.43 -0.37
N GLN A 112 -9.64 -8.38 0.90
CA GLN A 112 -11.03 -8.47 1.29
C GLN A 112 -11.90 -7.36 0.67
N PHE A 113 -11.42 -6.11 0.68
CA PHE A 113 -12.25 -4.96 0.29
C PHE A 113 -12.05 -4.50 -1.17
N LEU A 114 -10.93 -4.84 -1.79
CA LEU A 114 -10.55 -4.39 -3.15
C LEU A 114 -10.35 -5.56 -4.13
N GLY A 115 -10.34 -6.82 -3.67
CA GLY A 115 -10.07 -8.00 -4.49
C GLY A 115 -8.58 -8.24 -4.80
N HIS A 116 -7.72 -7.26 -4.51
CA HIS A 116 -6.27 -7.35 -4.68
C HIS A 116 -5.55 -6.55 -3.58
N GLY A 117 -4.33 -6.95 -3.23
CA GLY A 117 -3.54 -6.32 -2.17
C GLY A 117 -2.12 -5.97 -2.59
N CYS A 118 -1.67 -4.76 -2.24
CA CYS A 118 -0.28 -4.36 -2.30
C CYS A 118 0.06 -3.52 -1.07
N CYS A 119 0.33 -4.20 0.04
CA CYS A 119 0.75 -3.57 1.29
C CYS A 119 2.19 -3.04 1.18
N LYS A 120 2.64 -2.33 2.21
CA LYS A 120 4.04 -1.83 2.27
C LYS A 120 5.09 -2.94 2.16
N HIS A 121 4.81 -4.15 2.66
CA HIS A 121 5.76 -5.27 2.59
C HIS A 121 5.90 -5.77 1.14
N ASN A 122 4.78 -5.86 0.40
CA ASN A 122 4.81 -6.15 -1.03
C ASN A 122 5.62 -5.11 -1.80
N TYR A 123 5.45 -3.81 -1.49
CA TYR A 123 6.27 -2.77 -2.11
C TYR A 123 7.76 -2.88 -1.77
N ALA A 124 8.12 -3.33 -0.56
CA ALA A 124 9.52 -3.55 -0.21
C ALA A 124 10.13 -4.68 -1.05
N VAL A 125 9.41 -5.80 -1.21
CA VAL A 125 9.87 -6.91 -2.07
C VAL A 125 9.90 -6.50 -3.54
N LEU A 126 8.90 -5.78 -4.03
CA LEU A 126 8.91 -5.24 -5.40
C LEU A 126 10.15 -4.39 -5.66
N ASN A 127 10.48 -3.47 -4.74
CA ASN A 127 11.68 -2.65 -4.86
C ASN A 127 12.97 -3.49 -4.83
N HIS A 128 13.04 -4.50 -3.95
CA HIS A 128 14.17 -5.43 -3.86
C HIS A 128 14.37 -6.22 -5.17
N LEU A 129 13.28 -6.56 -5.85
CA LEU A 129 13.28 -7.23 -7.16
C LEU A 129 13.47 -6.27 -8.35
N GLY A 130 13.70 -4.97 -8.11
CA GLY A 130 13.90 -3.98 -9.18
C GLY A 130 12.61 -3.43 -9.81
N PHE A 131 11.43 -3.73 -9.24
CA PHE A 131 10.14 -3.24 -9.75
C PHE A 131 9.62 -2.02 -8.98
N ASN A 132 9.14 -1.01 -9.70
CA ASN A 132 8.56 0.21 -9.13
C ASN A 132 7.04 0.14 -8.87
N SER A 133 6.38 -0.93 -9.31
CA SER A 133 4.93 -1.11 -9.20
C SER A 133 4.54 -2.60 -9.32
N LEU A 134 3.36 -2.94 -8.81
CA LEU A 134 2.78 -4.28 -9.02
C LEU A 134 2.51 -4.55 -10.50
N SER A 135 2.10 -3.53 -11.27
CA SER A 135 1.83 -3.72 -12.70
C SER A 135 3.08 -4.05 -13.49
N SER A 136 4.23 -3.41 -13.21
CA SER A 136 5.48 -3.72 -13.90
C SER A 136 5.96 -5.14 -13.60
N TYR A 137 5.82 -5.57 -12.35
CA TYR A 137 6.04 -6.96 -11.94
C TYR A 137 5.15 -7.96 -12.70
N LEU A 138 3.83 -7.72 -12.74
CA LEU A 138 2.88 -8.61 -13.43
C LEU A 138 3.14 -8.67 -14.94
N ASN A 139 3.55 -7.56 -15.55
CA ASN A 139 3.89 -7.54 -16.97
C ASN A 139 5.16 -8.37 -17.26
N ALA A 140 6.18 -8.28 -16.41
CA ALA A 140 7.39 -9.10 -16.52
C ALA A 140 7.09 -10.59 -16.31
N ALA A 141 6.23 -10.93 -15.34
CA ALA A 141 5.77 -12.29 -15.11
C ALA A 141 5.08 -12.89 -16.36
N LYS A 142 4.19 -12.12 -16.99
CA LYS A 142 3.51 -12.52 -18.24
C LYS A 142 4.48 -12.69 -19.41
N ALA A 143 5.56 -11.94 -19.44
CA ALA A 143 6.60 -12.04 -20.45
C ALA A 143 7.57 -13.22 -20.22
N GLY A 144 7.40 -14.00 -19.14
CA GLY A 144 8.27 -15.14 -18.83
C GLY A 144 9.63 -14.75 -18.25
N THR A 145 9.80 -13.51 -17.78
CA THR A 145 11.05 -13.10 -17.12
C THR A 145 11.20 -13.83 -15.78
N PRO A 146 12.33 -14.51 -15.51
CA PRO A 146 12.53 -15.22 -14.25
C PRO A 146 12.58 -14.24 -13.07
N ILE A 147 11.58 -14.34 -12.19
CA ILE A 147 11.29 -13.37 -11.12
C ILE A 147 12.30 -13.43 -9.94
N GLY A 148 13.16 -14.44 -9.88
CA GLY A 148 14.16 -14.61 -8.81
C GLY A 148 15.63 -14.36 -9.21
N ALA A 149 15.91 -14.06 -10.48
CA ALA A 149 17.29 -13.97 -11.00
C ALA A 149 17.84 -12.54 -11.10
N LEU A 150 17.04 -11.52 -10.75
CA LEU A 150 17.34 -10.11 -11.01
C LEU A 150 17.97 -9.37 -9.81
N ALA A 151 18.31 -10.08 -8.72
CA ALA A 151 19.00 -9.52 -7.56
C ALA A 151 20.43 -10.07 -7.48
N ALA A 152 21.32 -9.51 -8.30
CA ALA A 152 22.78 -9.64 -8.16
C ALA A 152 23.41 -8.27 -8.40
#